data_AF-A0A949CMI9-F1
#
_entry.id   AF-A0A949CMI9-F1
#
_cell.length_a   1.000
_cell.length_b   1.000
_cell.length_c   1.000
_cell.angle_alpha   90.00
_cell.angle_beta   90.00
_cell.angle_gamma   90.00
#
_symmetry.space_group_name_H-M   'P 1'
#
loop_
_entity.id
_entity.type
_entity.pdbx_description
1 polymer ?
#
loop_
_entity_poly.entity_id
_entity_poly.type
_entity_poly.pdbx_seq_one_letter_code
_entity_poly.pdbx_strand_id
1 'polypeptide(L)'
;MTVLAIENTTIDGSNVTVTAVVEDMRLLYKATRDDPEEWAPALCTTSFELDSEQPMPTDEDSFCNYLSDLSLNWELVDTSDYNLD
;
A
#
# COMPACT_ATOMS: atom_id res chain seq x y z
N MET A 1 -6.58 -6.14 4.14
CA MET A 1 -5.77 -4.91 4.16
C MET A 1 -6.40 -3.99 3.14
N THR A 2 -6.73 -2.76 3.51
CA THR A 2 -7.56 -1.86 2.69
C THR A 2 -6.68 -0.79 2.05
N VAL A 3 -6.75 -0.67 0.72
CA VAL A 3 -6.15 0.46 -0.01
C VAL A 3 -7.13 1.61 -0.02
N LEU A 4 -6.70 2.78 0.47
CA LEU A 4 -7.56 3.95 0.65
C LEU A 4 -7.47 4.94 -0.52
N ALA A 5 -6.28 5.12 -1.09
CA ALA A 5 -6.05 6.03 -2.21
C ALA A 5 -4.79 5.64 -2.97
N ILE A 6 -4.80 5.79 -4.30
CA ILE A 6 -3.65 5.48 -5.15
C ILE A 6 -2.90 6.77 -5.44
N GLU A 7 -1.61 6.80 -5.10
CA GLU A 7 -0.75 7.95 -5.30
C GLU A 7 -0.01 7.87 -6.63
N ASN A 8 0.50 6.68 -6.97
CA ASN A 8 1.20 6.46 -8.23
C ASN A 8 1.11 4.99 -8.67
N THR A 9 1.16 4.77 -9.98
CA THR A 9 1.26 3.43 -10.57
C THR A 9 2.23 3.47 -11.73
N THR A 10 3.24 2.61 -11.67
CA THR A 10 4.26 2.46 -12.72
C THR A 10 4.20 1.04 -13.27
N ILE A 11 4.22 0.91 -14.59
CA ILE A 11 4.20 -0.38 -15.28
C ILE A 11 5.49 -0.50 -16.10
N ASP A 12 6.30 -1.51 -15.80
CA ASP A 12 7.51 -1.87 -16.56
C ASP A 12 7.38 -3.31 -17.07
N GLY A 13 7.01 -3.44 -18.35
CA GLY A 13 6.70 -4.73 -18.95
C GLY A 13 5.48 -5.38 -18.29
N SER A 14 5.70 -6.49 -17.60
CA SER A 14 4.69 -7.19 -16.80
C SER A 14 4.72 -6.81 -15.32
N ASN A 15 5.72 -6.07 -14.85
CA ASN A 15 5.82 -5.70 -13.45
C ASN A 15 5.09 -4.38 -13.19
N VAL A 16 4.14 -4.41 -12.26
CA VAL A 16 3.37 -3.25 -11.81
C VAL A 16 3.83 -2.88 -10.41
N THR A 17 4.32 -1.66 -10.27
CA THR A 17 4.65 -1.05 -8.98
C THR A 17 3.58 -0.02 -8.63
N VAL A 18 2.94 -0.18 -7.48
CA VAL A 18 1.90 0.73 -6.99
C VAL A 18 2.37 1.39 -5.71
N THR A 19 2.20 2.71 -5.63
CA THR A 19 2.33 3.49 -4.41
C THR A 19 0.95 3.98 -4.01
N ALA A 20 0.52 3.66 -2.78
CA ALA A 20 -0.83 3.95 -2.31
C ALA A 20 -0.85 4.19 -0.80
N VAL A 21 -1.88 4.88 -0.32
CA VAL A 21 -2.20 4.98 1.10
C VAL A 21 -2.96 3.72 1.51
N VAL A 22 -2.41 2.98 2.47
CA VAL A 22 -2.96 1.71 2.93
C VAL A 22 -3.27 1.80 4.42
N GLU A 23 -4.44 1.30 4.80
CA GLU A 23 -4.95 1.29 6.18
C GLU A 23 -4.11 0.39 7.09
N ASP A 24 -4.01 0.76 8.37
CA ASP A 24 -3.34 0.00 9.43
C ASP A 24 -1.86 -0.37 9.17
N MET A 25 -1.13 0.48 8.45
CA MET A 25 0.27 0.21 8.08
C MET A 25 1.31 0.79 9.03
N ARG A 26 0.94 1.80 9.84
CA ARG A 26 1.87 2.45 10.79
C ARG A 26 1.33 2.42 12.20
N LEU A 27 2.06 1.76 13.09
CA LEU A 27 1.77 1.79 14.52
C LEU A 27 2.07 3.19 15.08
N LEU A 28 1.05 3.85 15.63
CA LEU A 28 1.18 5.14 16.32
C LEU A 28 1.66 4.95 17.75
N TYR A 29 1.04 4.05 18.49
CA TYR A 29 1.48 3.66 19.82
C TYR A 29 1.16 2.19 20.13
N LYS A 30 2.04 1.59 20.92
CA LYS A 30 1.87 0.22 21.40
C LYS A 30 0.73 0.14 22.40
N ALA A 31 0.05 -0.99 22.42
CA ALA A 31 -0.92 -1.31 23.44
C ALA A 31 -0.34 -1.10 24.85
N THR A 32 -1.13 -0.47 25.70
CA THR A 32 -0.90 -0.36 27.13
C THR A 32 -1.81 -1.31 27.88
N ARG A 33 -1.82 -1.23 29.21
CA ARG A 33 -2.77 -2.00 30.03
C ARG A 33 -4.22 -1.56 29.78
N ASP A 34 -4.41 -0.27 29.53
CA ASP A 34 -5.72 0.37 29.52
C ASP A 34 -6.22 0.66 28.10
N ASP A 35 -5.31 0.71 27.13
CA ASP A 35 -5.62 1.03 25.73
C ASP A 35 -4.96 0.01 24.77
N PRO A 36 -5.65 -0.42 23.70
CA PRO A 36 -5.07 -1.26 22.66
C PRO A 36 -4.02 -0.49 21.84
N GLU A 37 -3.34 -1.18 20.93
CA GLU A 37 -2.50 -0.51 19.95
C GLU A 37 -3.33 0.31 18.95
N GLU A 38 -2.81 1.46 18.53
CA GLU A 38 -3.43 2.28 17.50
C GLU A 38 -2.57 2.30 16.26
N TRP A 39 -3.19 1.98 15.14
CA TRP A 39 -2.59 1.98 13.82
C TRP A 39 -3.18 3.10 12.99
N ALA A 40 -2.36 3.65 12.11
CA ALA A 40 -2.74 4.69 11.17
C ALA A 40 -2.46 4.24 9.74
N PRO A 41 -3.22 4.80 8.78
CA PRO A 41 -2.86 4.68 7.37
C PRO A 41 -1.46 5.24 7.11
N ALA A 42 -0.77 4.65 6.14
CA ALA A 42 0.52 5.13 5.70
C ALA A 42 0.71 4.96 4.19
N LEU A 43 1.66 5.73 3.65
CA LEU A 43 2.10 5.59 2.28
C LEU A 43 2.93 4.33 2.14
N CYS A 44 2.49 3.43 1.27
CA CYS A 44 3.12 2.14 1.03
C CYS A 44 3.38 1.93 -0.46
N THR A 45 4.36 1.07 -0.73
CA THR A 45 4.69 0.61 -2.07
C THR A 45 4.57 -0.91 -2.13
N THR A 46 4.16 -1.42 -3.28
CA THR A 46 4.17 -2.87 -3.56
C THR A 46 4.45 -3.09 -5.03
N SER A 47 4.96 -4.27 -5.37
CA SER A 47 5.18 -4.69 -6.74
C SER A 47 4.65 -6.08 -6.97
N PHE A 48 4.01 -6.28 -8.13
CA PHE A 48 3.47 -7.57 -8.53
C PHE A 48 3.52 -7.73 -10.05
N GLU A 49 3.48 -8.98 -10.51
CA GLU A 49 3.40 -9.28 -11.94
C GLU A 49 1.94 -9.24 -12.39
N LEU A 50 1.68 -8.47 -13.45
CA LEU A 50 0.38 -8.38 -14.08
C LEU A 50 0.12 -9.66 -14.87
N ASP A 51 -0.96 -10.35 -14.52
CA ASP A 51 -1.46 -11.46 -15.32
C ASP A 51 -2.07 -10.92 -16.61
N SER A 52 -1.58 -11.40 -17.76
CA SER A 52 -2.06 -11.02 -19.09
C SER A 52 -3.53 -11.37 -19.34
N GLU A 53 -4.13 -12.23 -18.51
CA GLU A 53 -5.52 -12.64 -18.63
C GLU A 53 -6.50 -11.76 -17.82
N GLN A 54 -6.00 -10.92 -16.89
CA GLN A 54 -6.84 -10.05 -16.07
C GLN A 54 -6.67 -8.56 -16.43
N PRO A 55 -7.73 -7.89 -16.91
CA PRO A 55 -7.66 -6.47 -17.16
C PRO A 55 -7.56 -5.69 -15.84
N MET A 56 -6.61 -4.75 -15.76
CA MET A 56 -6.56 -3.79 -14.67
C MET A 56 -7.80 -2.90 -14.69
N PRO A 57 -8.43 -2.63 -13.53
CA PRO A 57 -9.45 -1.61 -13.43
C PRO A 57 -8.88 -0.23 -13.83
N THR A 58 -9.70 0.57 -14.51
CA THR A 58 -9.34 1.94 -14.92
C THR A 58 -9.90 3.01 -13.99
N ASP A 59 -10.83 2.60 -13.13
CA ASP A 59 -11.48 3.41 -12.12
C ASP A 59 -10.77 3.22 -10.76
N GLU A 60 -10.59 4.30 -10.01
CA GLU A 60 -9.79 4.31 -8.79
C GLU A 60 -10.41 3.45 -7.69
N ASP A 61 -11.72 3.59 -7.43
CA ASP A 61 -12.42 2.78 -6.42
C ASP A 61 -12.31 1.29 -6.76
N SER A 62 -12.49 0.96 -8.04
CA SER A 62 -12.36 -0.41 -8.53
C SER A 62 -10.92 -0.93 -8.40
N PHE A 63 -9.92 -0.07 -8.61
CA PHE A 63 -8.51 -0.44 -8.50
C PHE A 63 -8.06 -0.61 -7.05
N CYS A 64 -8.52 0.24 -6.13
CA CYS A 64 -8.32 0.08 -4.68
C CYS A 64 -8.89 -1.26 -4.18
N ASN A 65 -10.11 -1.62 -4.61
CA ASN A 65 -10.72 -2.90 -4.26
C ASN A 65 -9.91 -4.08 -4.83
N TYR A 66 -9.53 -4.01 -6.10
CA TYR A 66 -8.70 -5.04 -6.74
C TYR A 66 -7.37 -5.27 -6.00
N LEU A 67 -6.66 -4.20 -5.64
CA LEU A 67 -5.40 -4.30 -4.90
C LEU A 67 -5.58 -4.83 -3.47
N SER A 68 -6.72 -4.52 -2.83
CA SER A 68 -7.06 -5.01 -1.49
C SER A 68 -7.33 -6.53 -1.50
N ASP A 69 -7.88 -7.05 -2.59
CA ASP A 69 -8.18 -8.48 -2.76
C ASP A 69 -6.93 -9.32 -3.08
N LEU A 70 -5.95 -8.75 -3.79
CA LEU A 70 -4.72 -9.43 -4.21
C LEU A 70 -3.81 -9.86 -3.05
N SER A 71 -4.09 -9.43 -1.81
CA SER A 71 -3.28 -9.76 -0.63
C SER A 71 -1.78 -9.50 -0.84
N LEU A 72 -1.47 -8.35 -1.44
CA LEU A 72 -0.10 -7.95 -1.78
C LEU A 72 0.72 -7.64 -0.52
N ASN A 73 2.03 -7.82 -0.62
CA ASN A 73 2.96 -7.42 0.44
C ASN A 73 3.29 -5.93 0.30
N TRP A 74 2.67 -5.11 1.14
CA TRP A 74 2.89 -3.67 1.16
C TRP A 74 4.06 -3.32 2.07
N GLU A 75 4.97 -2.51 1.55
CA GLU A 75 6.12 -1.99 2.29
C GLU A 75 5.92 -0.49 2.54
N LEU A 76 6.20 -0.02 3.75
CA LEU A 76 6.16 1.42 4.05
C LEU A 76 7.15 2.16 3.16
N VAL A 77 6.70 3.22 2.49
CA VAL A 77 7.60 4.14 1.82
C VAL A 77 8.38 4.88 2.90
N ASP A 78 9.68 4.62 2.98
CA ASP A 78 10.55 5.32 3.92
C ASP A 78 10.72 6.77 3.47
N THR A 79 10.05 7.67 4.19
CA THR A 79 10.26 9.12 4.07
C THR A 79 11.07 9.67 5.24
N SER A 80 11.65 8.82 6.09
CA SER A 80 12.54 9.30 7.13
C SER A 80 13.77 9.87 6.44
N ASP A 81 14.01 11.16 6.70
CA ASP A 81 15.05 11.93 6.05
C ASP A 81 16.39 11.17 6.15
N TYR A 82 17.00 10.86 4.99
CA TYR A 82 18.37 10.36 4.92
C TYR A 82 19.28 11.39 5.60
N ASN A 83 19.58 11.20 6.88
CA ASN A 83 20.76 11.78 7.48
C ASN A 83 21.96 11.05 6.85
N LEU A 84 22.39 11.56 5.69
CA LEU A 84 23.73 11.33 5.15
C LEU A 84 24.71 11.95 6.15
N ASP A 85 25.19 11.14 7.08
CA ASP A 85 26.43 11.41 7.83
C ASP A 85 27.64 11.08 6.93
#